data_AF-A0A2E8EUT0-F1
#
_entry.id   AF-A0A2E8EUT0-F1
#
_cell.length_a   1.000
_cell.length_b   1.000
_cell.length_c   1.000
_cell.angle_alpha   90.00
_cell.angle_beta   90.00
_cell.angle_gamma   90.00
#
_symmetry.space_group_name_H-M   'P 1'
#
loop_
_entity.id
_entity.type
_entity.pdbx_description
1 polymer ?
#
loop_
_entity_poly.entity_id
_entity_poly.type
_entity_poly.pdbx_seq_one_letter_code
_entity_poly.pdbx_strand_id
1 'polypeptide(L)'
;MKLKWFISLMIIAQFSGCGVYETQVNDSIEVNNQDIENRVNSLEEEVDLIKQELNQMILKNNELESLIAKGDSETEVKLHNAENAKEDFKSSFELLRKGDYVSAEISFRDYIKDFPTGTYTDDAKFWLAESLFAQNKHREALIIFNQIIDEYPDSEKMMESILKSGFSHQELGNLSTAEAIFQRVIREYPNSSASSLAEERLSKINQ
;
A
#
# COMPACT_ATOMS: atom_id res chain seq x y z
N MET A 1 77.85 7.16 33.39
CA MET A 1 76.58 6.90 34.10
C MET A 1 75.31 7.42 33.39
N LYS A 2 75.37 8.40 32.48
CA LYS A 2 74.17 9.00 31.85
C LYS A 2 73.50 8.18 30.74
N LEU A 3 74.21 7.23 30.09
CA LEU A 3 73.69 6.48 28.94
C LEU A 3 72.71 5.35 29.31
N LYS A 4 72.90 4.72 30.48
CA LYS A 4 71.99 3.67 30.98
C LYS A 4 70.61 4.21 31.35
N TRP A 5 70.53 5.47 31.78
CA TRP A 5 69.27 6.11 32.14
C TRP A 5 68.46 6.53 30.89
N PHE A 6 69.14 6.95 29.82
CA PHE A 6 68.47 7.33 28.56
C PHE A 6 67.85 6.14 27.82
N ILE A 7 68.53 4.99 27.78
CA ILE A 7 68.00 3.78 27.13
C ILE A 7 66.80 3.23 27.91
N SER A 8 66.84 3.29 29.25
CA SER A 8 65.71 2.88 30.08
C SER A 8 64.49 3.80 29.88
N LEU A 9 64.69 5.10 29.67
CA LEU A 9 63.58 6.04 29.43
C LEU A 9 62.96 5.85 28.04
N MET A 10 63.77 5.50 27.03
CA MET A 10 63.30 5.34 25.65
C MET A 10 62.48 4.05 25.46
N ILE A 11 62.81 2.98 26.17
CA ILE A 11 62.03 1.73 26.18
C ILE A 11 60.64 1.95 26.81
N ILE A 12 60.55 2.77 27.86
CA ILE A 12 59.27 3.10 28.50
C ILE A 12 58.38 3.95 27.56
N ALA A 13 58.97 4.84 26.76
CA ALA A 13 58.22 5.65 25.79
C ALA A 13 57.63 4.84 24.62
N GLN A 14 58.23 3.71 24.24
CA GLN A 14 57.67 2.82 23.21
C GLN A 14 56.56 1.91 23.74
N PHE A 15 56.54 1.60 25.04
CA PHE A 15 55.50 0.78 25.65
C PHE A 15 54.16 1.52 25.79
N SER A 16 54.17 2.84 26.06
CA SER A 16 52.93 3.62 26.23
C SER A 16 52.14 3.82 24.94
N GLY A 17 52.79 3.77 23.77
CA GLY A 17 52.10 3.87 22.47
C GLY A 17 51.37 2.58 22.09
N CYS A 18 52.00 1.42 22.33
CA CYS A 18 51.50 0.12 21.90
C CYS A 18 50.16 -0.24 22.56
N GLY A 19 49.99 0.08 23.85
CA GLY A 19 48.74 -0.19 24.57
C GLY A 19 47.54 0.62 24.08
N VAL A 20 47.74 1.86 23.61
CA VAL A 20 46.66 2.72 23.09
C VAL A 20 46.18 2.24 21.71
N TYR A 21 47.10 1.85 20.84
CA TYR A 21 46.75 1.27 19.54
C TYR A 21 46.04 -0.07 19.67
N GLU A 22 46.48 -0.93 20.60
CA GLU A 22 45.83 -2.21 20.87
C GLU A 22 44.41 -2.02 21.40
N THR A 23 44.18 -1.08 22.34
CA THR A 23 42.82 -0.75 22.80
C THR A 23 41.93 -0.16 21.71
N GLN A 24 42.43 0.77 20.90
CA GLN A 24 41.63 1.41 19.85
C GLN A 24 41.25 0.42 18.74
N VAL A 25 42.15 -0.51 18.42
CA VAL A 25 41.87 -1.60 17.48
C VAL A 25 40.84 -2.57 18.08
N ASN A 26 40.94 -2.89 19.37
CA ASN A 26 39.99 -3.76 20.05
C ASN A 26 38.57 -3.17 20.08
N ASP A 27 38.45 -1.89 20.42
CA ASP A 27 37.17 -1.17 20.43
C ASP A 27 36.53 -1.13 19.03
N SER A 28 37.35 -0.91 17.99
CA SER A 28 36.89 -0.91 16.60
C SER A 28 36.43 -2.29 16.12
N ILE A 29 37.09 -3.36 16.59
CA ILE A 29 36.70 -4.74 16.31
C ILE A 29 35.38 -5.07 17.02
N GLU A 30 35.20 -4.63 18.26
CA GLU A 30 33.99 -4.88 19.04
C GLU A 30 32.77 -4.19 18.41
N VAL A 31 32.92 -2.94 17.98
CA VAL A 31 31.87 -2.21 17.24
C VAL A 31 31.53 -2.89 15.91
N ASN A 32 32.54 -3.33 15.15
CA ASN A 32 32.31 -4.04 13.89
C ASN A 32 31.63 -5.40 14.11
N ASN A 33 31.99 -6.12 15.17
CA ASN A 33 31.35 -7.39 15.52
C ASN A 33 29.88 -7.18 15.90
N GLN A 34 29.57 -6.10 16.64
CA GLN A 34 28.18 -5.76 16.97
C GLN A 34 27.35 -5.39 15.74
N ASP A 35 27.92 -4.65 14.78
CA ASP A 35 27.25 -4.33 13.51
C ASP A 35 26.98 -5.61 12.69
N ILE A 36 27.96 -6.51 12.63
CA ILE A 36 27.80 -7.80 11.95
C ILE A 36 26.68 -8.61 12.60
N GLU A 37 26.63 -8.69 13.94
CA GLU A 37 25.56 -9.39 14.65
C GLU A 37 24.18 -8.78 14.36
N ASN A 38 24.06 -7.46 14.38
CA ASN A 38 22.80 -6.79 14.07
C ASN A 38 22.34 -7.08 12.63
N ARG A 39 23.27 -7.07 11.68
CA ARG A 39 22.98 -7.40 10.28
C ARG A 39 22.64 -8.87 10.09
N VAL A 40 23.29 -9.78 10.81
CA VAL A 40 22.96 -11.21 10.80
C VAL A 40 21.54 -11.42 11.33
N ASN A 41 21.18 -10.80 12.46
CA ASN A 41 19.83 -10.89 13.01
C ASN A 41 18.78 -10.34 12.02
N SER A 42 19.04 -9.19 11.38
CA SER A 42 18.16 -8.63 10.36
C SER A 42 17.99 -9.56 9.16
N LEU A 43 19.06 -10.21 8.71
CA LEU A 43 19.01 -11.16 7.61
C LEU A 43 18.30 -12.46 8.01
N GLU A 44 18.43 -12.91 9.25
CA GLU A 44 17.72 -14.08 9.77
C GLU A 44 16.20 -13.83 9.79
N GLU A 45 15.77 -12.63 10.18
CA GLU A 45 14.36 -12.22 10.11
C GLU A 45 13.84 -12.18 8.67
N GLU A 46 14.60 -11.61 7.73
CA GLU A 46 14.24 -11.61 6.30
C GLU A 46 14.15 -13.03 5.73
N VAL A 47 15.09 -13.90 6.09
CA VAL A 47 15.10 -15.31 5.66
C VAL A 47 13.88 -16.05 6.19
N ASP A 48 13.42 -15.78 7.41
CA ASP A 48 12.23 -16.40 7.97
C ASP A 48 10.94 -15.88 7.31
N LEU A 49 10.88 -14.59 6.97
CA LEU A 49 9.79 -14.04 6.16
C LEU A 49 9.72 -14.70 4.78
N ILE A 50 10.86 -14.83 4.10
CA ILE A 50 10.95 -15.49 2.79
C ILE A 50 10.56 -16.96 2.88
N LYS A 51 10.96 -17.69 3.93
CA LYS A 51 10.52 -19.08 4.15
C LYS A 51 9.00 -19.15 4.35
N GLN A 52 8.41 -18.20 5.06
CA GLN A 52 6.97 -18.14 5.26
C GLN A 52 6.24 -17.89 3.94
N GLU A 53 6.70 -16.93 3.13
CA GLU A 53 6.16 -16.67 1.79
C GLU A 53 6.34 -17.87 0.85
N LEU A 54 7.49 -18.54 0.90
CA LEU A 54 7.76 -19.74 0.11
C LEU A 54 6.80 -20.88 0.49
N ASN A 55 6.56 -21.09 1.78
CA ASN A 55 5.59 -22.08 2.24
C ASN A 55 4.17 -21.74 1.78
N GLN A 56 3.78 -20.46 1.82
CA GLN A 56 2.50 -20.00 1.27
C GLN A 56 2.40 -20.29 -0.24
N MET A 57 3.46 -20.02 -0.99
CA MET A 57 3.52 -20.28 -2.43
C MET A 57 3.47 -21.77 -2.75
N ILE A 58 4.15 -22.62 -1.97
CA ILE A 58 4.12 -24.08 -2.12
C ILE A 58 2.71 -24.61 -1.86
N LEU A 59 2.02 -24.11 -0.82
CA LEU A 59 0.64 -24.50 -0.55
C LEU A 59 -0.27 -24.11 -1.72
N LYS A 60 -0.11 -22.89 -2.25
CA LYS A 60 -0.85 -22.41 -3.42
C LYS A 60 -0.55 -23.24 -4.68
N ASN A 61 0.71 -23.64 -4.89
CA ASN A 61 1.09 -24.50 -6.01
C ASN A 61 0.53 -25.92 -5.88
N ASN A 62 0.56 -26.51 -4.69
CA ASN A 62 -0.03 -27.83 -4.46
C ASN A 62 -1.55 -27.82 -4.62
N GLU A 63 -2.20 -26.73 -4.20
CA GLU A 63 -3.62 -26.51 -4.44
C GLU A 63 -3.90 -26.43 -5.94
N LEU A 64 -3.14 -25.63 -6.70
CA LEU A 64 -3.20 -25.55 -8.17
C LEU A 64 -3.00 -26.91 -8.85
N GLU A 65 -2.03 -27.70 -8.41
CA GLU A 65 -1.77 -29.05 -8.93
C GLU A 65 -2.94 -30.00 -8.65
N SER A 66 -3.56 -29.89 -7.47
CA SER A 66 -4.73 -30.70 -7.10
C SER A 66 -5.97 -30.36 -7.95
N LEU A 67 -6.09 -29.10 -8.38
CA LEU A 67 -7.16 -28.59 -9.23
C LEU A 67 -6.99 -29.03 -10.70
N ILE A 68 -5.74 -29.12 -11.18
CA ILE A 68 -5.43 -29.61 -12.53
C ILE A 68 -5.67 -31.12 -12.66
N ALA A 69 -5.51 -31.89 -11.58
CA ALA A 69 -5.67 -33.34 -11.57
C ALA A 69 -7.13 -33.84 -11.64
N LYS A 70 -8.12 -32.96 -11.38
CA LYS A 70 -9.55 -33.30 -11.39
C LYS A 70 -10.25 -32.56 -12.53
N GLY A 71 -10.26 -33.16 -13.71
CA GLY A 71 -10.87 -32.57 -14.92
C GLY A 71 -12.38 -32.36 -14.81
N ASP A 72 -12.78 -31.18 -14.34
CA ASP A 72 -14.05 -30.47 -14.60
C ASP A 72 -13.80 -28.95 -14.35
N SER A 73 -12.91 -28.37 -15.15
CA SER A 73 -12.06 -27.23 -14.73
C SER A 73 -12.64 -25.83 -14.84
N GLU A 74 -13.83 -25.61 -15.39
CA GLU A 74 -14.31 -24.23 -15.61
C GLU A 74 -15.08 -23.63 -14.44
N THR A 75 -15.75 -24.47 -13.63
CA THR A 75 -16.60 -23.99 -12.53
C THR A 75 -15.81 -23.86 -11.22
N GLU A 76 -14.90 -24.79 -10.94
CA GLU A 76 -14.08 -24.80 -9.73
C GLU A 76 -12.96 -23.74 -9.79
N VAL A 77 -12.37 -23.50 -10.96
CA VAL A 77 -11.40 -22.41 -11.16
C VAL A 77 -12.06 -21.03 -11.06
N LYS A 78 -13.29 -20.85 -11.59
CA LYS A 78 -14.04 -19.60 -11.41
C LYS A 78 -14.40 -19.36 -9.94
N LEU A 79 -14.77 -20.41 -9.21
CA LEU A 79 -15.09 -20.32 -7.79
C LEU A 79 -13.84 -19.99 -6.95
N HIS A 80 -12.72 -20.68 -7.17
CA HIS A 80 -11.45 -20.42 -6.51
C HIS A 80 -10.92 -19.01 -6.85
N ASN A 81 -11.03 -18.57 -8.11
CA ASN A 81 -10.66 -17.21 -8.50
C ASN A 81 -11.57 -16.16 -7.85
N ALA A 82 -12.86 -16.44 -7.69
CA ALA A 82 -13.79 -15.57 -6.97
C ALA A 82 -13.54 -15.52 -5.46
N GLU A 83 -13.12 -16.63 -4.85
CA GLU A 83 -12.73 -16.68 -3.43
C GLU A 83 -11.43 -15.90 -3.19
N ASN A 84 -10.42 -16.06 -4.05
CA ASN A 84 -9.20 -15.26 -4.00
C ASN A 84 -9.50 -13.77 -4.21
N ALA A 85 -10.31 -13.44 -5.22
CA ALA A 85 -10.77 -12.06 -5.46
C ALA A 85 -11.53 -11.48 -4.27
N LYS A 86 -12.23 -12.29 -3.48
CA LYS A 86 -12.92 -11.82 -2.28
C LYS A 86 -11.95 -11.55 -1.13
N GLU A 87 -10.99 -12.46 -0.89
CA GLU A 87 -10.04 -12.29 0.21
C GLU A 87 -9.04 -11.17 -0.07
N ASP A 88 -8.55 -11.03 -1.31
CA ASP A 88 -7.63 -9.96 -1.71
C ASP A 88 -8.29 -8.58 -1.62
N PHE A 89 -9.57 -8.50 -2.02
CA PHE A 89 -10.38 -7.29 -1.85
C PHE A 89 -10.51 -6.93 -0.37
N LYS A 90 -10.85 -7.91 0.47
CA LYS A 90 -11.03 -7.73 1.91
C LYS A 90 -9.73 -7.27 2.58
N SER A 91 -8.59 -7.86 2.22
CA SER A 91 -7.27 -7.44 2.71
C SER A 91 -6.98 -5.97 2.35
N SER A 92 -7.22 -5.59 1.10
CA SER A 92 -7.08 -4.20 0.62
C SER A 92 -7.99 -3.24 1.39
N PHE A 93 -9.23 -3.65 1.66
CA PHE A 93 -10.20 -2.84 2.40
C PHE A 93 -9.82 -2.64 3.87
N GLU A 94 -9.17 -3.62 4.51
CA GLU A 94 -8.69 -3.46 5.89
C GLU A 94 -7.60 -2.39 6.02
N LEU A 95 -6.77 -2.17 5.00
CA LEU A 95 -5.82 -1.05 4.97
C LEU A 95 -6.54 0.29 4.97
N LEU A 96 -7.58 0.42 4.13
CA LEU A 96 -8.43 1.61 4.08
C LEU A 96 -9.13 1.87 5.43
N ARG A 97 -9.66 0.82 6.07
CA ARG A 97 -10.30 0.94 7.40
C ARG A 97 -9.35 1.41 8.49
N LYS A 98 -8.06 1.08 8.39
CA LYS A 98 -7.00 1.58 9.28
C LYS A 98 -6.59 3.03 8.98
N GLY A 99 -7.09 3.60 7.89
CA GLY A 99 -6.70 4.93 7.41
C GLY A 99 -5.35 4.95 6.69
N ASP A 100 -4.78 3.78 6.38
CA ASP A 100 -3.55 3.70 5.60
C ASP A 100 -3.88 3.79 4.10
N TYR A 101 -4.18 5.00 3.66
CA TYR A 101 -4.62 5.27 2.29
C TYR A 101 -3.52 5.03 1.25
N VAL A 102 -2.24 5.11 1.64
CA VAL A 102 -1.12 4.85 0.73
C VAL A 102 -1.01 3.35 0.44
N SER A 103 -1.01 2.52 1.49
CA SER A 103 -0.99 1.06 1.30
C SER A 103 -2.28 0.58 0.64
N ALA A 104 -3.44 1.16 0.98
CA ALA A 104 -4.70 0.84 0.34
C ALA A 104 -4.69 1.16 -1.16
N GLU A 105 -4.14 2.31 -1.58
CA GLU A 105 -3.99 2.64 -2.99
C GLU A 105 -3.18 1.57 -3.74
N ILE A 106 -2.03 1.18 -3.21
CA ILE A 106 -1.17 0.16 -3.83
C ILE A 106 -1.92 -1.17 -3.93
N SER A 107 -2.51 -1.62 -2.83
CA SER A 107 -3.23 -2.90 -2.75
C SER A 107 -4.43 -2.94 -3.71
N PHE A 108 -5.21 -1.87 -3.83
CA PHE A 108 -6.33 -1.83 -4.78
C PHE A 108 -5.89 -1.75 -6.24
N ARG A 109 -4.75 -1.11 -6.55
CA ARG A 109 -4.19 -1.14 -7.91
C ARG A 109 -3.77 -2.55 -8.31
N ASP A 110 -3.12 -3.27 -7.41
CA ASP A 110 -2.74 -4.67 -7.63
C ASP A 110 -3.98 -5.55 -7.78
N TYR A 111 -4.99 -5.36 -6.92
CA TYR A 111 -6.28 -6.04 -7.05
C TYR A 111 -6.93 -5.86 -8.42
N ILE A 112 -7.03 -4.62 -8.92
CA ILE A 112 -7.67 -4.32 -10.22
C ILE A 112 -6.86 -4.94 -11.38
N LYS A 113 -5.54 -5.01 -11.24
CA LYS A 113 -4.67 -5.64 -12.24
C LYS A 113 -4.87 -7.16 -12.28
N ASP A 114 -5.00 -7.79 -11.12
CA ASP A 114 -5.15 -9.24 -11.00
C ASP A 114 -6.59 -9.70 -11.31
N PHE A 115 -7.58 -8.86 -11.00
CA PHE A 115 -9.01 -9.11 -11.22
C PHE A 115 -9.66 -7.98 -12.05
N PRO A 116 -9.35 -7.84 -13.36
CA PRO A 116 -9.82 -6.71 -14.17
C PRO A 116 -11.31 -6.75 -14.54
N THR A 117 -11.97 -7.90 -14.38
CA THR A 117 -13.41 -8.10 -14.72
C THR A 117 -14.14 -8.91 -13.64
N GLY A 118 -13.67 -8.83 -12.40
CA GLY A 118 -14.22 -9.56 -11.25
C GLY A 118 -15.43 -8.87 -10.63
N THR A 119 -16.12 -9.61 -9.76
CA THR A 119 -17.34 -9.16 -9.06
C THR A 119 -17.13 -7.94 -8.15
N TYR A 120 -15.89 -7.69 -7.69
CA TYR A 120 -15.57 -6.55 -6.82
C TYR A 120 -14.68 -5.51 -7.51
N THR A 121 -14.52 -5.58 -8.83
CA THR A 121 -13.58 -4.67 -9.53
C THR A 121 -14.05 -3.22 -9.50
N ASP A 122 -15.35 -2.99 -9.65
CA ASP A 122 -15.98 -1.67 -9.52
C ASP A 122 -15.90 -1.14 -8.08
N ASP A 123 -16.18 -1.99 -7.07
CA ASP A 123 -15.93 -1.66 -5.66
C ASP A 123 -14.45 -1.30 -5.43
N ALA A 124 -13.51 -2.07 -5.97
CA ALA A 124 -12.08 -1.83 -5.80
C ALA A 124 -11.64 -0.52 -6.46
N LYS A 125 -12.17 -0.21 -7.65
CA LYS A 125 -11.98 1.10 -8.29
C LYS A 125 -12.53 2.21 -7.41
N PHE A 126 -13.71 2.04 -6.82
CA PHE A 126 -14.30 3.04 -5.95
C PHE A 126 -13.41 3.31 -4.72
N TRP A 127 -12.94 2.27 -4.05
CA TRP A 127 -12.08 2.42 -2.87
C TRP A 127 -10.66 2.89 -3.19
N LEU A 128 -10.15 2.59 -4.38
CA LEU A 128 -8.95 3.22 -4.92
C LEU A 128 -9.15 4.72 -5.07
N ALA A 129 -10.25 5.15 -5.69
CA ALA A 129 -10.57 6.56 -5.88
C ALA A 129 -10.75 7.29 -4.54
N GLU A 130 -11.42 6.69 -3.57
CA GLU A 130 -11.56 7.23 -2.21
C GLU A 130 -10.21 7.33 -1.48
N SER A 131 -9.34 6.32 -1.61
CA SER A 131 -7.98 6.36 -1.06
C SER A 131 -7.14 7.47 -1.68
N LEU A 132 -7.25 7.68 -2.99
CA LEU A 132 -6.61 8.78 -3.71
C LEU A 132 -7.16 10.14 -3.24
N PHE A 133 -8.48 10.24 -3.09
CA PHE A 133 -9.15 11.46 -2.63
C PHE A 133 -8.70 11.83 -1.22
N ALA A 134 -8.61 10.87 -0.30
CA ALA A 134 -8.14 11.07 1.07
C ALA A 134 -6.67 11.53 1.15
N GLN A 135 -5.88 11.22 0.13
CA GLN A 135 -4.50 11.70 -0.04
C GLN A 135 -4.41 13.08 -0.74
N ASN A 136 -5.54 13.75 -0.97
CA ASN A 136 -5.65 14.97 -1.78
C ASN A 136 -5.22 14.83 -3.25
N LYS A 137 -5.14 13.59 -3.77
CA LYS A 137 -4.84 13.29 -5.17
C LYS A 137 -6.11 13.40 -6.02
N HIS A 138 -6.80 14.54 -5.96
CA HIS A 138 -8.16 14.71 -6.53
C HIS A 138 -8.22 14.49 -8.04
N ARG A 139 -7.15 14.84 -8.78
CA ARG A 139 -7.07 14.59 -10.23
C ARG A 139 -7.04 13.09 -10.54
N GLU A 140 -6.30 12.31 -9.77
CA GLU A 140 -6.20 10.86 -9.96
C GLU A 140 -7.50 10.18 -9.52
N ALA A 141 -8.06 10.59 -8.37
CA ALA A 141 -9.36 10.10 -7.90
C ALA A 141 -10.46 10.33 -8.95
N LEU A 142 -10.51 11.53 -9.55
CA LEU A 142 -11.46 11.87 -10.60
C LEU A 142 -11.37 10.94 -11.82
N ILE A 143 -10.15 10.57 -12.24
CA ILE A 143 -9.95 9.64 -13.36
C ILE A 143 -10.59 8.29 -13.03
N ILE A 144 -10.36 7.78 -11.82
CA ILE A 144 -10.90 6.47 -11.41
C ILE A 144 -12.42 6.52 -11.23
N PHE A 145 -12.98 7.59 -10.65
CA PHE A 145 -14.44 7.75 -10.58
C PHE A 145 -15.08 7.77 -11.97
N ASN A 146 -14.48 8.48 -12.93
CA ASN A 146 -14.98 8.50 -14.30
C ASN A 146 -14.90 7.13 -14.99
N GLN A 147 -13.86 6.34 -14.71
CA GLN A 147 -13.79 4.96 -15.21
C GLN A 147 -14.97 4.11 -14.69
N ILE A 148 -15.40 4.29 -13.44
CA ILE A 148 -16.58 3.58 -12.92
C ILE A 148 -17.84 4.02 -13.68
N ILE A 149 -17.98 5.33 -13.91
CA ILE A 149 -19.12 5.92 -14.63
C ILE A 149 -19.21 5.42 -16.06
N ASP A 150 -18.05 5.30 -16.74
CA ASP A 150 -17.98 4.96 -18.16
C ASP A 150 -18.02 3.43 -18.39
N GLU A 151 -17.39 2.64 -17.52
CA GLU A 151 -17.18 1.19 -17.72
C GLU A 151 -18.19 0.32 -16.94
N TYR A 152 -18.78 0.82 -15.84
CA TYR A 152 -19.65 0.04 -14.96
C TYR A 152 -21.00 0.74 -14.70
N PRO A 153 -21.83 0.98 -15.75
CA PRO A 153 -23.12 1.67 -15.66
C PRO A 153 -24.10 1.08 -14.63
N ASP A 154 -24.01 -0.22 -14.37
CA ASP A 154 -24.88 -0.96 -13.45
C ASP A 154 -24.29 -1.15 -12.04
N SER A 155 -23.12 -0.55 -11.76
CA SER A 155 -22.47 -0.66 -10.44
C SER A 155 -23.31 -0.07 -9.32
N GLU A 156 -23.34 -0.73 -8.17
CA GLU A 156 -23.89 -0.15 -6.94
C GLU A 156 -23.12 1.11 -6.48
N LYS A 157 -21.92 1.36 -7.02
CA LYS A 157 -21.11 2.56 -6.77
C LYS A 157 -21.31 3.67 -7.78
N MET A 158 -22.18 3.49 -8.78
CA MET A 158 -22.39 4.46 -9.85
C MET A 158 -22.79 5.84 -9.31
N MET A 159 -23.83 5.88 -8.47
CA MET A 159 -24.36 7.12 -7.91
C MET A 159 -23.31 7.85 -7.05
N GLU A 160 -22.64 7.13 -6.16
CA GLU A 160 -21.58 7.66 -5.30
C GLU A 160 -20.39 8.13 -6.13
N SER A 161 -20.02 7.43 -7.20
CA SER A 161 -18.91 7.81 -8.09
C SER A 161 -19.21 9.12 -8.82
N ILE A 162 -20.44 9.31 -9.29
CA ILE A 162 -20.86 10.60 -9.89
C ILE A 162 -20.80 11.72 -8.84
N LEU A 163 -21.28 11.49 -7.62
CA LEU A 163 -21.20 12.50 -6.57
C LEU A 163 -19.74 12.85 -6.23
N LYS A 164 -18.88 11.84 -6.08
CA LYS A 164 -17.47 12.00 -5.72
C LYS A 164 -16.62 12.59 -6.84
N SER A 165 -16.97 12.39 -8.11
CA SER A 165 -16.37 13.14 -9.21
C SER A 165 -16.69 14.64 -9.10
N GLY A 166 -17.91 14.99 -8.68
CA GLY A 166 -18.31 16.35 -8.33
C GLY A 166 -17.46 16.95 -7.20
N PHE A 167 -17.24 16.21 -6.10
CA PHE A 167 -16.35 16.66 -5.03
C PHE A 167 -14.92 16.84 -5.54
N SER A 168 -14.41 15.92 -6.36
CA SER A 168 -13.07 16.02 -6.93
C SER A 168 -12.92 17.25 -7.81
N HIS A 169 -13.92 17.58 -8.63
CA HIS A 169 -13.95 18.83 -9.39
C HIS A 169 -13.97 20.06 -8.49
N GLN A 170 -14.74 20.03 -7.40
CA GLN A 170 -14.79 21.11 -6.42
C GLN A 170 -13.42 21.35 -5.78
N GLU A 171 -12.74 20.31 -5.28
CA GLU A 171 -11.41 20.42 -4.67
C GLU A 171 -10.34 20.88 -5.68
N LEU A 172 -10.53 20.58 -6.97
CA LEU A 172 -9.68 21.08 -8.06
C LEU A 172 -10.00 22.53 -8.48
N GLY A 173 -11.00 23.17 -7.88
CA GLY A 173 -11.43 24.53 -8.21
C GLY A 173 -12.31 24.65 -9.45
N ASN A 174 -12.72 23.52 -10.05
CA ASN A 174 -13.58 23.45 -11.23
C ASN A 174 -15.06 23.59 -10.84
N LEU A 175 -15.43 24.71 -10.20
CA LEU A 175 -16.72 24.88 -9.53
C LEU A 175 -17.92 24.75 -10.49
N SER A 176 -17.82 25.29 -11.71
CA SER A 176 -18.89 25.17 -12.71
C SER A 176 -19.16 23.71 -13.10
N THR A 177 -18.10 22.89 -13.22
CA THR A 177 -18.25 21.45 -13.51
C THR A 177 -18.82 20.71 -12.30
N ALA A 178 -18.34 21.02 -11.09
CA ALA A 178 -18.87 20.44 -9.86
C ALA A 178 -20.37 20.74 -9.71
N GLU A 179 -20.78 21.98 -9.98
CA GLU A 179 -22.19 22.41 -9.94
C GLU A 179 -23.05 21.58 -10.90
N ALA A 180 -22.62 21.45 -12.15
CA ALA A 180 -23.33 20.65 -13.16
C ALA A 180 -23.45 19.17 -12.74
N ILE A 181 -22.42 18.61 -12.11
CA ILE A 181 -22.42 17.23 -11.61
C ILE A 181 -23.39 17.08 -10.43
N PHE A 182 -23.37 17.99 -9.46
CA PHE A 182 -24.31 17.92 -8.34
C PHE A 182 -25.77 18.06 -8.79
N GLN A 183 -26.04 18.97 -9.73
CA GLN A 183 -27.37 19.09 -10.36
C GLN A 183 -27.77 17.78 -11.08
N ARG A 184 -26.81 17.12 -11.74
CA ARG A 184 -27.05 15.81 -12.35
C ARG A 184 -27.44 14.76 -11.30
N VAL A 185 -26.72 14.66 -10.18
CA VAL A 185 -27.02 13.71 -9.09
C VAL A 185 -28.44 13.94 -8.56
N ILE A 186 -28.82 15.19 -8.30
CA ILE A 186 -30.15 15.54 -7.78
C ILE A 186 -31.26 15.14 -8.76
N ARG A 187 -31.03 15.33 -10.06
CA ARG A 187 -31.98 14.99 -11.11
C ARG A 187 -32.10 13.48 -11.35
N GLU A 188 -30.99 12.76 -11.36
CA GLU A 188 -30.94 11.34 -11.70
C GLU A 188 -31.27 10.42 -10.51
N TYR A 189 -30.92 10.84 -9.29
CA TYR A 189 -31.12 10.06 -8.06
C TYR A 189 -31.92 10.82 -6.99
N PRO A 190 -33.14 11.30 -7.33
CA PRO A 190 -33.94 12.06 -6.38
C PRO A 190 -34.28 11.21 -5.14
N ASN A 191 -34.21 11.80 -3.94
CA ASN A 191 -34.43 11.13 -2.63
C ASN A 191 -33.31 10.17 -2.17
N SER A 192 -32.14 10.22 -2.79
CA SER A 192 -30.95 9.52 -2.28
C SER A 192 -30.17 10.36 -1.27
N SER A 193 -29.36 9.71 -0.43
CA SER A 193 -28.36 10.38 0.41
C SER A 193 -27.38 11.20 -0.44
N ALA A 194 -27.04 10.71 -1.63
CA ALA A 194 -26.20 11.40 -2.60
C ALA A 194 -26.83 12.72 -3.07
N SER A 195 -28.13 12.73 -3.36
CA SER A 195 -28.88 13.94 -3.73
C SER A 195 -28.87 14.97 -2.59
N SER A 196 -29.15 14.55 -1.36
CA SER A 196 -29.12 15.47 -0.21
C SER A 196 -27.73 16.08 0.01
N LEU A 197 -26.67 15.30 -0.16
CA LEU A 197 -25.31 15.80 -0.04
C LEU A 197 -24.92 16.72 -1.22
N ALA A 198 -25.39 16.42 -2.43
CA ALA A 198 -25.21 17.28 -3.60
C ALA A 198 -25.89 18.65 -3.41
N GLU A 199 -27.11 18.69 -2.87
CA GLU A 199 -27.82 19.94 -2.53
C GLU A 199 -27.04 20.78 -1.52
N GLU A 200 -26.51 20.14 -0.47
CA GLU A 200 -25.69 20.81 0.54
C GLU A 200 -24.46 21.48 -0.10
N ARG A 201 -23.77 20.77 -0.99
CA ARG A 201 -22.57 21.31 -1.68
C ARG A 201 -22.91 22.42 -2.66
N LEU A 202 -24.00 22.31 -3.43
CA LEU A 202 -24.46 23.39 -4.31
C LEU A 202 -24.74 24.68 -3.54
N SER A 203 -25.40 24.58 -2.38
CA SER A 203 -25.66 25.74 -1.53
C SER A 203 -24.37 26.46 -1.12
N LYS A 204 -23.29 25.71 -0.85
CA LYS A 204 -21.97 26.25 -0.50
C LYS A 204 -21.23 26.88 -1.68
N ILE A 205 -21.42 26.38 -2.90
CA ILE A 205 -20.79 26.94 -4.12
C ILE A 205 -21.41 28.30 -4.48
N ASN A 206 -22.71 28.46 -4.23
CA ASN A 206 -23.49 29.64 -4.61
C ASN A 206 -23.49 30.77 -3.57
N GLN A 207 -22.78 30.60 -2.45
CA GLN A 207 -22.60 31.60 -1.38
C GLN A 207 -21.31 32.38 -1.58
#